data_AF-A0A932AZR1-F1
#
_entry.id   AF-A0A932AZR1-F1
#
_cell.length_a   1.000
_cell.length_b   1.000
_cell.length_c   1.000
_cell.angle_alpha   90.00
_cell.angle_beta   90.00
_cell.angle_gamma   90.00
#
_symmetry.space_group_name_H-M   'P 1'
#
loop_
_entity.id
_entity.type
_entity.pdbx_description
1 polymer ?
#
loop_
_entity_poly.entity_id
_entity_poly.type
_entity_poly.pdbx_seq_one_letter_code
_entity_poly.pdbx_strand_id
1 'polypeptide(L)'
;MAKPVVITIHGVNPDREWQSRVQQVLAPHFDCVGHSYPDYDSSVGPLRAIANILTLTLSIIAFLFSIIQLITQNWMMAAIGFAAFVMLFVLSLILGWRRRLLCAKRLKVAIENTSPSGSPHVIAHSLGTYLIGRVLKTFPDIRLGNVVLVSTVLPRDYPWQWILTQRPACVRNVRSEFGTSDLVVKTVGKIRWLARDLGNAGAYGFYENSTSIHTSLSPTTRCPLCAARPAQIHNVPLLELEHSDEFLGRRHARELWLPFLWGFSPDEFNTYLEDSKEAARLQEEKRWNEVETIIERLWATHFAWSGGNSLKEFVSELVAARVKWGPKLSSNPPIGQIVNEVKSLLHVLTATAIFESVREAPFDENIARALHPNIAIARAVDTIVSEYEIK
;
A
#
# COMPACT_ATOMS: atom_id res chain seq x y z
N MET A 1 18.56 -2.52 -14.16
CA MET A 1 17.15 -2.24 -14.52
C MET A 1 16.67 -1.07 -13.68
N ALA A 2 15.86 -0.17 -14.25
CA ALA A 2 15.24 0.90 -13.48
C ALA A 2 14.29 0.32 -12.41
N LYS A 3 14.25 0.93 -11.22
CA LYS A 3 13.31 0.52 -10.17
C LYS A 3 11.87 0.80 -10.64
N PRO A 4 10.89 -0.09 -10.40
CA PRO A 4 9.48 0.22 -10.66
C PRO A 4 9.02 1.38 -9.76
N VAL A 5 8.08 2.19 -10.25
CA VAL A 5 7.60 3.38 -9.53
C VAL A 5 6.51 3.01 -8.52
N VAL A 6 6.57 3.59 -7.31
CA VAL A 6 5.48 3.60 -6.33
C VAL A 6 5.12 5.05 -5.98
N ILE A 7 3.86 5.42 -6.17
CA ILE A 7 3.33 6.73 -5.80
C ILE A 7 2.60 6.61 -4.46
N THR A 8 3.01 7.39 -3.45
CA THR A 8 2.28 7.48 -2.18
C THR A 8 1.41 8.75 -2.17
N ILE A 9 0.17 8.63 -1.71
CA ILE A 9 -0.80 9.73 -1.69
C ILE A 9 -1.36 9.87 -0.27
N HIS A 10 -1.07 11.00 0.39
CA HIS A 10 -1.53 11.25 1.76
C HIS A 10 -3.03 11.53 1.85
N GLY A 11 -3.53 11.62 3.09
CA GLY A 11 -4.91 11.95 3.42
C GLY A 11 -5.15 13.45 3.57
N VAL A 12 -6.14 13.84 4.36
CA VAL A 12 -6.38 15.25 4.75
C VAL A 12 -5.53 15.70 5.93
N ASN A 13 -4.94 14.76 6.67
CA ASN A 13 -4.09 15.08 7.82
C ASN A 13 -2.75 15.66 7.32
N PRO A 14 -2.25 16.78 7.89
CA PRO A 14 -0.91 17.29 7.61
C PRO A 14 0.22 16.34 8.01
N ASP A 15 -0.04 15.31 8.84
CA ASP A 15 0.96 14.29 9.11
C ASP A 15 1.33 13.49 7.84
N ARG A 16 2.45 13.90 7.24
CA ARG A 16 3.10 13.25 6.09
C ARG A 16 4.27 12.39 6.51
N GLU A 17 4.57 12.28 7.81
CA GLU A 17 5.70 11.50 8.31
C GLU A 17 5.52 10.02 8.01
N TRP A 18 4.28 9.56 7.83
CA TRP A 18 4.07 8.20 7.38
C TRP A 18 4.65 7.94 5.98
N GLN A 19 4.59 8.91 5.05
CA GLN A 19 5.14 8.75 3.70
C GLN A 19 6.65 8.57 3.76
N SER A 20 7.35 9.33 4.61
CA SER A 20 8.80 9.18 4.80
C SER A 20 9.15 7.88 5.51
N ARG A 21 8.40 7.48 6.55
CA ARG A 21 8.57 6.20 7.25
C ARG A 21 8.47 5.01 6.29
N VAL A 22 7.43 4.97 5.46
CA VAL A 22 7.26 3.85 4.51
C VAL A 22 8.23 3.94 3.34
N GLN A 23 8.62 5.16 2.91
CA GLN A 23 9.63 5.35 1.88
C GLN A 23 10.98 4.73 2.26
N GLN A 24 11.38 4.75 3.53
CA GLN A 24 12.62 4.08 3.98
C GLN A 24 12.60 2.58 3.68
N VAL A 25 11.44 1.94 3.78
CA VAL A 25 11.28 0.50 3.47
C VAL A 25 11.16 0.25 1.97
N LEU A 26 10.48 1.14 1.23
CA LEU A 26 10.17 0.94 -0.18
C LEU A 26 11.28 1.40 -1.14
N ALA A 27 11.99 2.48 -0.82
CA ALA A 27 13.00 3.11 -1.67
C ALA A 27 14.14 2.18 -2.14
N PRO A 28 14.61 1.18 -1.34
CA PRO A 28 15.59 0.21 -1.83
C PRO A 28 15.11 -0.56 -3.07
N HIS A 29 13.78 -0.73 -3.21
CA HIS A 29 13.16 -1.61 -4.19
C HIS A 29 12.38 -0.88 -5.29
N PHE A 30 11.91 0.33 -4.99
CA PHE A 30 11.04 1.13 -5.85
C PHE A 30 11.56 2.56 -5.99
N ASP A 31 11.22 3.21 -7.10
CA ASP A 31 11.32 4.66 -7.22
C ASP A 31 10.08 5.30 -6.56
N CYS A 32 10.26 5.81 -5.35
CA CYS A 32 9.17 6.25 -4.48
C CYS A 32 8.88 7.74 -4.67
N VAL A 33 7.67 8.06 -5.11
CA VAL A 33 7.23 9.45 -5.33
C VAL A 33 6.06 9.78 -4.41
N GLY A 34 6.30 10.67 -3.45
CA GLY A 34 5.25 11.23 -2.61
C GLY A 34 4.46 12.30 -3.34
N HIS A 35 3.19 12.06 -3.63
CA HIS A 35 2.28 13.09 -4.11
C HIS A 35 1.69 13.86 -2.93
N SER A 36 1.85 15.18 -2.95
CA SER A 36 1.22 16.08 -1.99
C SER A 36 0.31 17.09 -2.65
N TYR A 37 -0.72 17.49 -1.91
CA TYR A 37 -1.64 18.54 -2.32
C TYR A 37 -1.83 19.55 -1.18
N PRO A 38 -1.56 20.85 -1.42
CA PRO A 38 -1.67 21.86 -0.36
C PRO A 38 -3.12 22.22 -0.02
N ASP A 39 -4.08 21.85 -0.87
CA ASP A 39 -5.50 22.25 -0.77
C ASP A 39 -6.18 21.87 0.55
N TYR A 40 -5.64 20.85 1.22
CA TYR A 40 -6.18 20.25 2.45
C TYR A 40 -5.18 20.25 3.60
N ASP A 41 -4.02 20.89 3.43
CA ASP A 41 -2.90 20.90 4.38
C ASP A 41 -3.16 21.84 5.57
N SER A 42 -4.14 21.48 6.41
CA SER A 42 -4.54 22.26 7.58
C SER A 42 -5.35 21.40 8.53
N SER A 43 -5.46 21.81 9.80
CA SER A 43 -6.34 21.16 10.77
C SER A 43 -7.82 21.12 10.34
N VAL A 44 -8.24 22.07 9.50
CA VAL A 44 -9.58 22.13 8.89
C VAL A 44 -9.67 21.39 7.54
N GLY A 45 -8.63 20.65 7.16
CA GLY A 45 -8.53 19.86 5.93
C GLY A 45 -9.72 18.93 5.67
N PRO A 46 -10.18 18.13 6.65
CA PRO A 46 -11.37 17.29 6.50
C PRO A 46 -12.62 18.10 6.14
N LEU A 47 -12.81 19.28 6.74
CA LEU A 47 -13.95 20.15 6.43
C LEU A 47 -13.81 20.75 5.02
N ARG A 48 -12.60 21.19 4.64
CA ARG A 48 -12.29 21.65 3.27
C ARG A 48 -12.56 20.56 2.23
N ALA A 49 -12.35 19.31 2.59
CA ALA A 49 -12.61 18.17 1.72
C ALA A 49 -14.10 18.00 1.43
N ILE A 50 -14.99 18.46 2.31
CA ILE A 50 -16.45 18.36 2.12
C ILE A 50 -17.00 19.64 1.49
N ALA A 51 -16.64 20.81 2.04
CA ALA A 51 -17.24 22.10 1.71
C ALA A 51 -16.21 23.23 1.61
N ASN A 52 -16.58 24.32 0.91
CA ASN A 52 -15.83 25.57 0.97
C ASN A 52 -16.06 26.26 2.32
N ILE A 53 -15.00 26.44 3.11
CA ILE A 53 -15.08 26.99 4.48
C ILE A 53 -15.73 28.37 4.49
N LEU A 54 -15.29 29.30 3.64
CA LEU A 54 -15.81 30.68 3.65
C LEU A 54 -17.32 30.69 3.37
N THR A 55 -17.75 29.98 2.34
CA THR A 55 -19.17 29.91 1.96
C THR A 55 -20.00 29.20 3.03
N LEU A 56 -19.44 28.18 3.69
CA LEU A 56 -20.07 27.48 4.81
C LEU A 56 -20.21 28.40 6.03
N THR A 57 -19.20 29.21 6.35
CA THR A 57 -19.27 30.20 7.43
C THR A 57 -20.34 31.25 7.14
N LEU A 58 -20.40 31.79 5.92
CA LEU A 58 -21.46 32.73 5.53
C LEU A 58 -22.85 32.09 5.59
N SER A 59 -22.97 30.83 5.23
CA SER A 59 -24.19 30.04 5.39
C SER A 59 -24.62 29.97 6.85
N ILE A 60 -23.70 29.65 7.77
CA ILE A 60 -24.00 29.60 9.21
C ILE A 60 -24.45 30.98 9.73
N ILE A 61 -23.80 32.06 9.30
CA ILE A 61 -24.19 33.44 9.67
C ILE A 61 -25.62 33.74 9.18
N ALA A 62 -25.95 33.39 7.93
CA ALA A 62 -27.30 33.59 7.39
C ALA A 62 -28.37 32.79 8.16
N PHE A 63 -28.03 31.57 8.62
CA PHE A 63 -28.91 30.76 9.44
C PHE A 63 -29.15 31.38 10.82
N LEU A 64 -28.10 31.84 11.50
CA LEU A 64 -28.22 32.52 12.78
C LEU A 64 -29.01 33.83 12.64
N PHE A 65 -28.78 34.60 11.57
CA PHE A 65 -29.56 35.78 11.25
C PHE A 65 -31.04 35.43 11.09
N SER A 66 -31.37 34.36 10.35
CA SER A 66 -32.75 33.89 10.20
C SER A 66 -33.42 33.56 11.54
N ILE A 67 -32.70 32.91 12.46
CA ILE A 67 -33.23 32.58 13.80
C ILE A 67 -33.50 33.86 14.61
N ILE A 68 -32.58 34.82 14.58
CA ILE A 68 -32.77 36.10 15.30
C ILE A 68 -34.01 36.83 14.75
N GLN A 69 -34.16 36.91 13.43
CA GLN A 69 -35.32 37.56 12.82
C GLN A 69 -36.64 36.84 13.14
N LEU A 70 -36.61 35.51 13.27
CA LEU A 70 -37.75 34.72 13.69
C LEU A 70 -38.16 35.06 15.13
N ILE A 71 -37.19 35.20 16.05
CA ILE A 71 -37.42 35.58 17.45
C ILE A 71 -37.99 37.00 17.55
N THR A 72 -37.51 37.93 16.71
CA THR A 72 -38.02 39.31 16.65
C THR A 72 -39.31 39.44 15.83
N GLN A 73 -39.95 38.33 15.45
CA GLN A 73 -41.19 38.28 14.68
C GLN A 73 -41.14 38.96 13.30
N ASN A 74 -39.94 39.10 12.71
CA ASN A 74 -39.75 39.63 11.36
C ASN A 74 -39.68 38.48 10.34
N TRP A 75 -40.85 37.94 10.01
CA TRP A 75 -41.00 36.74 9.18
C TRP A 75 -40.38 36.88 7.77
N MET A 76 -40.46 38.06 7.16
CA MET A 76 -39.90 38.29 5.83
C MET A 76 -38.36 38.22 5.84
N MET A 77 -37.72 38.89 6.81
CA MET A 77 -36.25 38.83 6.94
C MET A 77 -35.77 37.45 7.38
N ALA A 78 -36.55 36.74 8.19
CA ALA A 78 -36.29 35.34 8.52
C ALA A 78 -36.32 34.47 7.25
N ALA A 79 -37.33 34.60 6.40
CA ALA A 79 -37.42 33.86 5.14
C ALA A 79 -36.24 34.15 4.20
N ILE A 80 -35.83 35.42 4.06
CA ILE A 80 -34.66 35.82 3.26
C ILE A 80 -33.38 35.20 3.84
N GLY A 81 -33.18 35.28 5.16
CA GLY A 81 -32.03 34.69 5.83
C GLY A 81 -31.94 33.18 5.63
N PHE A 82 -33.07 32.48 5.74
CA PHE A 82 -33.13 31.04 5.52
C PHE A 82 -32.85 30.66 4.05
N ALA A 83 -33.41 31.40 3.09
CA ALA A 83 -33.12 31.18 1.68
C ALA A 83 -31.63 31.39 1.36
N ALA A 84 -31.02 32.44 1.92
CA ALA A 84 -29.58 32.69 1.80
C ALA A 84 -28.74 31.56 2.42
N PHE A 85 -29.13 31.05 3.60
CA PHE A 85 -28.52 29.87 4.23
C PHE A 85 -28.52 28.67 3.28
N VAL A 86 -29.69 28.28 2.75
CA VAL A 86 -29.78 27.11 1.85
C VAL A 86 -28.92 27.29 0.60
N MET A 87 -28.98 28.46 -0.03
CA MET A 87 -28.21 28.76 -1.24
C MET A 87 -26.69 28.69 -0.99
N LEU A 88 -26.21 29.36 0.07
CA LEU A 88 -24.79 29.39 0.42
C LEU A 88 -24.29 28.00 0.87
N PHE A 89 -25.11 27.26 1.61
CA PHE A 89 -24.80 25.89 2.00
C PHE A 89 -24.58 25.00 0.79
N VAL A 90 -25.52 24.96 -0.16
CA VAL A 90 -25.41 24.17 -1.39
C VAL A 90 -24.19 24.62 -2.22
N LEU A 91 -23.99 25.93 -2.37
CA LEU A 91 -22.81 26.46 -3.06
C LEU A 91 -21.51 26.01 -2.41
N SER A 92 -21.45 25.97 -1.07
CA SER A 92 -20.27 25.51 -0.34
C SER A 92 -19.90 24.06 -0.70
N LEU A 93 -20.89 23.18 -0.85
CA LEU A 93 -20.69 21.77 -1.21
C LEU A 93 -20.24 21.62 -2.66
N ILE A 94 -20.87 22.37 -3.58
CA ILE A 94 -20.49 22.37 -5.00
C ILE A 94 -19.04 22.83 -5.17
N LEU A 95 -18.63 23.88 -4.45
CA LEU A 95 -17.26 24.37 -4.47
C LEU A 95 -16.28 23.37 -3.85
N GLY A 96 -16.65 22.70 -2.75
CA GLY A 96 -15.87 21.61 -2.15
C GLY A 96 -15.67 20.45 -3.14
N TRP A 97 -16.74 20.02 -3.81
CA TRP A 97 -16.68 19.00 -4.85
C TRP A 97 -15.81 19.41 -6.04
N ARG A 98 -15.97 20.63 -6.56
CA ARG A 98 -15.12 21.15 -7.64
C ARG A 98 -13.63 21.16 -7.27
N ARG A 99 -13.29 21.53 -6.04
CA ARG A 99 -11.90 21.46 -5.54
C ARG A 99 -11.35 20.03 -5.59
N ARG A 100 -12.14 19.05 -5.13
CA ARG A 100 -11.77 17.62 -5.21
C ARG A 100 -11.51 17.17 -6.66
N LEU A 101 -12.32 17.63 -7.62
CA LEU A 101 -12.12 17.33 -9.05
C LEU A 101 -10.83 17.93 -9.61
N LEU A 102 -10.53 19.17 -9.26
CA LEU A 102 -9.29 19.83 -9.69
C LEU A 102 -8.06 19.16 -9.07
N CYS A 103 -8.15 18.70 -7.82
CA CYS A 103 -7.10 17.92 -7.19
C CYS A 103 -6.88 16.58 -7.92
N ALA A 104 -7.95 15.84 -8.24
CA ALA A 104 -7.84 14.60 -9.02
C ALA A 104 -7.25 14.81 -10.42
N LYS A 105 -7.56 15.94 -11.09
CA LYS A 105 -6.92 16.31 -12.36
C LYS A 105 -5.41 16.56 -12.22
N ARG A 106 -5.00 17.26 -11.16
CA ARG A 106 -3.56 17.48 -10.87
C ARG A 106 -2.85 16.17 -10.54
N LEU A 107 -3.48 15.29 -9.77
CA LEU A 107 -2.96 13.95 -9.50
C LEU A 107 -2.78 13.14 -10.78
N LYS A 108 -3.75 13.19 -11.71
CA LYS A 108 -3.63 12.54 -13.03
C LYS A 108 -2.37 12.96 -13.78
N VAL A 109 -2.14 14.28 -13.89
CA VAL A 109 -0.93 14.82 -14.52
C VAL A 109 0.35 14.37 -13.79
N ALA A 110 0.33 14.35 -12.46
CA ALA A 110 1.47 13.87 -11.67
C ALA A 110 1.78 12.38 -11.91
N ILE A 111 0.74 11.53 -12.06
CA ILE A 111 0.90 10.11 -12.38
C ILE A 111 1.56 9.95 -13.76
N GLU A 112 1.09 10.67 -14.77
CA GLU A 112 1.63 10.61 -16.14
C GLU A 112 3.07 11.09 -16.21
N ASN A 113 3.40 12.18 -15.52
CA ASN A 113 4.77 12.70 -15.49
C ASN A 113 5.74 11.75 -14.80
N THR A 114 5.28 11.04 -13.76
CA THR A 114 6.12 10.10 -13.01
C THR A 114 6.33 8.79 -13.79
N SER A 115 5.35 8.35 -14.58
CA SER A 115 5.45 7.10 -15.32
C SER A 115 4.84 7.20 -16.72
N PRO A 116 5.51 7.89 -17.68
CA PRO A 116 4.92 8.18 -18.99
C PRO A 116 4.53 6.95 -19.81
N SER A 117 5.22 5.82 -19.59
CA SER A 117 5.01 4.57 -20.33
C SER A 117 4.76 3.36 -19.43
N GLY A 118 4.61 3.58 -18.12
CA GLY A 118 4.51 2.51 -17.12
C GLY A 118 3.16 2.47 -16.41
N SER A 119 2.97 1.42 -15.63
CA SER A 119 1.84 1.27 -14.71
C SER A 119 2.37 1.40 -13.28
N PRO A 120 2.48 2.63 -12.72
CA PRO A 120 3.03 2.82 -11.39
C PRO A 120 2.14 2.14 -10.36
N HIS A 121 2.78 1.67 -9.29
CA HIS A 121 2.07 1.23 -8.10
C HIS A 121 1.57 2.44 -7.32
N VAL A 122 0.49 2.28 -6.56
CA VAL A 122 -0.07 3.38 -5.75
C VAL A 122 -0.38 2.91 -4.34
N ILE A 123 0.01 3.69 -3.34
CA ILE A 123 -0.45 3.54 -1.96
C ILE A 123 -1.17 4.83 -1.59
N ALA A 124 -2.48 4.75 -1.35
CA ALA A 124 -3.30 5.90 -1.06
C ALA A 124 -3.97 5.76 0.31
N HIS A 125 -3.93 6.82 1.11
CA HIS A 125 -4.55 6.86 2.44
C HIS A 125 -5.69 7.88 2.50
N SER A 126 -6.80 7.55 3.17
CA SER A 126 -7.91 8.47 3.45
C SER A 126 -8.37 9.21 2.18
N LEU A 127 -8.36 10.55 2.12
CA LEU A 127 -8.75 11.34 0.94
C LEU A 127 -7.95 10.98 -0.34
N GLY A 128 -6.69 10.52 -0.22
CA GLY A 128 -5.93 10.02 -1.35
C GLY A 128 -6.64 8.87 -2.08
N THR A 129 -7.36 8.01 -1.35
CA THR A 129 -8.15 6.91 -1.93
C THR A 129 -9.31 7.42 -2.79
N TYR A 130 -9.93 8.52 -2.38
CA TYR A 130 -10.95 9.19 -3.19
C TYR A 130 -10.34 9.76 -4.48
N LEU A 131 -9.19 10.41 -4.38
CA LEU A 131 -8.53 11.02 -5.53
C LEU A 131 -8.15 9.95 -6.56
N ILE A 132 -7.55 8.84 -6.13
CA ILE A 132 -7.19 7.75 -7.06
C ILE A 132 -8.43 7.05 -7.63
N GLY A 133 -9.48 6.84 -6.83
CA GLY A 133 -10.76 6.34 -7.34
C GLY A 133 -11.34 7.31 -8.38
N ARG A 134 -11.31 8.62 -8.12
CA ARG A 134 -11.80 9.61 -9.09
C ARG A 134 -10.98 9.59 -10.37
N VAL A 135 -9.65 9.45 -10.26
CA VAL A 135 -8.76 9.33 -11.42
C VAL A 135 -9.14 8.10 -12.25
N LEU A 136 -9.21 6.93 -11.61
CA LEU A 136 -9.61 5.69 -12.27
C LEU A 136 -10.99 5.79 -12.91
N LYS A 137 -11.97 6.41 -12.25
CA LYS A 137 -13.33 6.56 -12.79
C LYS A 137 -13.41 7.53 -13.97
N THR A 138 -12.57 8.57 -14.01
CA THR A 138 -12.72 9.71 -14.95
C THR A 138 -11.78 9.63 -16.14
N PHE A 139 -10.57 9.09 -15.98
CA PHE A 139 -9.51 9.12 -16.99
C PHE A 139 -9.24 7.69 -17.51
N PRO A 140 -9.77 7.33 -18.70
CA PRO A 140 -9.69 5.97 -19.24
C PRO A 140 -8.28 5.54 -19.66
N ASP A 141 -7.41 6.51 -19.91
CA ASP A 141 -6.00 6.38 -20.30
C ASP A 141 -5.09 5.94 -19.15
N ILE A 142 -5.48 6.14 -17.90
CA ILE A 142 -4.66 5.79 -16.75
C ILE A 142 -4.63 4.28 -16.50
N ARG A 143 -3.41 3.76 -16.34
CA ARG A 143 -3.12 2.37 -15.97
C ARG A 143 -2.26 2.36 -14.72
N LEU A 144 -2.65 1.56 -13.74
CA LEU A 144 -1.93 1.38 -12.47
C LEU A 144 -1.52 -0.07 -12.30
N GLY A 145 -0.42 -0.29 -11.58
CA GLY A 145 0.02 -1.62 -11.18
C GLY A 145 -0.83 -2.16 -10.03
N ASN A 146 -0.16 -2.60 -8.98
CA ASN A 146 -0.80 -2.94 -7.70
C ASN A 146 -1.12 -1.66 -6.91
N VAL A 147 -2.35 -1.56 -6.40
CA VAL A 147 -2.88 -0.39 -5.66
C VAL A 147 -3.28 -0.80 -4.26
N VAL A 148 -2.77 -0.09 -3.26
CA VAL A 148 -3.16 -0.21 -1.84
C VAL A 148 -4.02 0.98 -1.46
N LEU A 149 -5.22 0.72 -0.92
CA LEU A 149 -6.14 1.72 -0.39
C LEU A 149 -6.24 1.53 1.12
N VAL A 150 -5.76 2.48 1.89
CA VAL A 150 -5.76 2.46 3.36
C VAL A 150 -6.82 3.42 3.88
N SER A 151 -7.71 2.95 4.77
CA SER A 151 -8.82 3.75 5.31
C SER A 151 -9.64 4.44 4.21
N THR A 152 -10.07 3.66 3.21
CA THR A 152 -10.69 4.20 2.00
C THR A 152 -11.98 5.00 2.29
N VAL A 153 -12.08 6.19 1.72
CA VAL A 153 -13.28 7.05 1.84
C VAL A 153 -14.17 6.96 0.61
N LEU A 154 -13.97 5.94 -0.22
CA LEU A 154 -14.86 5.63 -1.34
C LEU A 154 -16.18 5.01 -0.82
N PRO A 155 -17.28 5.15 -1.58
CA PRO A 155 -18.51 4.41 -1.34
C PRO A 155 -18.30 2.89 -1.41
N ARG A 156 -19.04 2.11 -0.61
CA ARG A 156 -18.99 0.63 -0.68
C ARG A 156 -19.48 0.08 -2.02
N ASP A 157 -20.38 0.81 -2.66
CA ASP A 157 -20.92 0.58 -4.01
C ASP A 157 -20.10 1.31 -5.08
N TYR A 158 -18.83 1.63 -4.81
CA TYR A 158 -17.94 2.17 -5.83
C TYR A 158 -17.95 1.26 -7.07
N PRO A 159 -18.05 1.80 -8.30
CA PRO A 159 -18.45 1.04 -9.49
C PRO A 159 -17.31 0.23 -10.09
N TRP A 160 -16.62 -0.57 -9.26
CA TRP A 160 -15.50 -1.42 -9.65
C TRP A 160 -15.85 -2.35 -10.81
N GLN A 161 -17.01 -3.02 -10.75
CA GLN A 161 -17.44 -3.92 -11.81
C GLN A 161 -17.54 -3.21 -13.16
N TRP A 162 -18.13 -2.01 -13.20
CA TRP A 162 -18.22 -1.21 -14.42
C TRP A 162 -16.83 -0.78 -14.91
N ILE A 163 -15.96 -0.30 -14.00
CA ILE A 163 -14.59 0.12 -14.34
C ILE A 163 -13.80 -1.05 -14.95
N LEU A 164 -13.79 -2.21 -14.28
CA LEU A 164 -13.03 -3.39 -14.69
C LEU A 164 -13.61 -4.07 -15.93
N THR A 165 -14.94 -4.07 -16.11
CA THR A 165 -15.55 -4.59 -17.33
C THR A 165 -15.18 -3.75 -18.55
N GLN A 166 -15.20 -2.42 -18.40
CA GLN A 166 -14.85 -1.50 -19.49
C GLN A 166 -13.34 -1.44 -19.73
N ARG A 167 -12.53 -1.58 -18.68
CA ARG A 167 -11.07 -1.45 -18.72
C ARG A 167 -10.40 -2.48 -17.80
N PRO A 168 -10.32 -3.76 -18.20
CA PRO A 168 -9.75 -4.82 -17.35
C PRO A 168 -8.30 -4.55 -16.90
N ALA A 169 -7.56 -3.79 -17.70
CA ALA A 169 -6.15 -3.46 -17.48
C ALA A 169 -5.90 -2.06 -16.87
N CYS A 170 -6.93 -1.33 -16.40
CA CYS A 170 -6.71 -0.02 -15.77
C CYS A 170 -6.04 -0.14 -14.39
N VAL A 171 -6.16 -1.29 -13.73
CA VAL A 171 -5.48 -1.61 -12.48
C VAL A 171 -5.16 -3.10 -12.48
N ARG A 172 -3.97 -3.50 -12.01
CA ARG A 172 -3.61 -4.92 -11.94
C ARG A 172 -4.33 -5.60 -10.78
N ASN A 173 -4.07 -5.12 -9.56
CA ASN A 173 -4.69 -5.60 -8.32
C ASN A 173 -4.97 -4.43 -7.39
N VAL A 174 -6.01 -4.54 -6.58
CA VAL A 174 -6.38 -3.58 -5.53
C VAL A 174 -6.46 -4.32 -4.20
N ARG A 175 -5.73 -3.83 -3.20
CA ARG A 175 -5.83 -4.23 -1.81
C ARG A 175 -6.46 -3.09 -1.03
N SER A 176 -7.65 -3.30 -0.48
CA SER A 176 -8.38 -2.30 0.30
C SER A 176 -8.35 -2.67 1.77
N GLU A 177 -7.46 -2.02 2.51
CA GLU A 177 -7.28 -2.23 3.94
C GLU A 177 -8.27 -1.37 4.73
N PHE A 178 -9.00 -2.00 5.65
CA PHE A 178 -10.04 -1.33 6.44
C PHE A 178 -10.01 -1.77 7.91
N GLY A 179 -10.33 -0.84 8.80
CA GLY A 179 -10.36 -1.04 10.25
C GLY A 179 -11.69 -0.56 10.84
N THR A 180 -12.12 -1.16 11.95
CA THR A 180 -13.41 -0.86 12.58
C THR A 180 -13.37 0.36 13.50
N SER A 181 -12.18 0.83 13.88
CA SER A 181 -12.00 1.91 14.88
C SER A 181 -11.90 3.32 14.31
N ASP A 182 -11.83 3.49 12.98
CA ASP A 182 -11.63 4.80 12.36
C ASP A 182 -12.90 5.69 12.48
N LEU A 183 -12.84 6.65 13.42
CA LEU A 183 -13.91 7.62 13.67
C LEU A 183 -14.18 8.53 12.47
N VAL A 184 -13.15 8.85 11.67
CA VAL A 184 -13.30 9.73 10.51
C VAL A 184 -14.14 9.03 9.45
N VAL A 185 -13.85 7.76 9.15
CA VAL A 185 -14.62 6.98 8.16
C VAL A 185 -16.07 6.78 8.63
N LYS A 186 -16.29 6.54 9.93
CA LYS A 186 -17.64 6.47 10.51
C LYS A 186 -18.40 7.79 10.37
N THR A 187 -17.72 8.91 10.57
CA THR A 187 -18.32 10.25 10.45
C THR A 187 -18.64 10.60 9.00
N VAL A 188 -17.73 10.30 8.06
CA VAL A 188 -17.96 10.48 6.62
C VAL A 188 -19.16 9.66 6.15
N GLY A 189 -19.34 8.43 6.66
CA GLY A 189 -20.51 7.60 6.37
C GLY A 189 -21.84 8.26 6.76
N LYS A 190 -21.89 8.99 7.87
CA LYS A 190 -23.11 9.69 8.35
C LYS A 190 -23.50 10.88 7.49
N ILE A 191 -22.53 11.49 6.79
CA ILE A 191 -22.75 12.63 5.88
C ILE A 191 -22.86 12.22 4.41
N ARG A 192 -23.02 10.93 4.10
CA ARG A 192 -23.14 10.42 2.72
C ARG A 192 -24.28 11.09 1.93
N TRP A 193 -25.36 11.48 2.61
CA TRP A 193 -26.47 12.22 1.98
C TRP A 193 -26.02 13.57 1.42
N LEU A 194 -25.00 14.18 2.03
CA LEU A 194 -24.44 15.48 1.70
C LEU A 194 -23.30 15.39 0.67
N ALA A 195 -22.44 14.39 0.82
CA ALA A 195 -21.30 14.12 -0.07
C ALA A 195 -21.38 12.69 -0.62
N ARG A 196 -22.27 12.48 -1.61
CA ARG A 196 -22.59 11.15 -2.16
C ARG A 196 -21.41 10.41 -2.79
N ASP A 197 -20.36 11.13 -3.18
CA ASP A 197 -19.15 10.58 -3.77
C ASP A 197 -18.09 10.15 -2.73
N LEU A 198 -18.34 10.43 -1.45
CA LEU A 198 -17.60 9.92 -0.31
C LEU A 198 -18.41 8.82 0.39
N GLY A 199 -17.72 7.92 1.07
CA GLY A 199 -18.36 6.81 1.77
C GLY A 199 -17.48 6.16 2.82
N ASN A 200 -17.88 4.95 3.22
CA ASN A 200 -17.38 4.26 4.40
C ASN A 200 -16.78 2.88 4.08
N ALA A 201 -16.28 2.66 2.86
CA ALA A 201 -15.61 1.40 2.53
C ALA A 201 -14.38 1.13 3.42
N GLY A 202 -13.74 2.16 3.98
CA GLY A 202 -12.63 2.04 4.92
C GLY A 202 -13.01 1.53 6.31
N ALA A 203 -14.30 1.35 6.58
CA ALA A 203 -14.80 0.75 7.82
C ALA A 203 -15.40 -0.65 7.60
N TYR A 204 -15.82 -0.99 6.38
CA TYR A 204 -16.62 -2.19 6.09
C TYR A 204 -16.21 -2.95 4.82
N GLY A 205 -15.17 -2.49 4.11
CA GLY A 205 -14.84 -2.95 2.77
C GLY A 205 -15.87 -2.53 1.70
N PHE A 206 -15.55 -2.80 0.43
CA PHE A 206 -16.50 -2.69 -0.68
C PHE A 206 -17.55 -3.80 -0.61
N TYR A 207 -18.73 -3.57 -1.22
CA TYR A 207 -19.72 -4.64 -1.36
C TYR A 207 -19.17 -5.74 -2.25
N GLU A 208 -19.26 -6.98 -1.77
CA GLU A 208 -18.91 -8.14 -2.57
C GLU A 208 -19.96 -8.33 -3.66
N ASN A 209 -19.55 -8.15 -4.92
CA ASN A 209 -20.35 -8.50 -6.08
C ASN A 209 -19.63 -9.58 -6.90
N SER A 210 -19.87 -10.81 -6.48
CA SER A 210 -19.86 -12.09 -7.21
C SER A 210 -18.82 -12.43 -8.28
N THR A 211 -17.79 -11.65 -8.62
CA THR A 211 -16.58 -12.14 -9.36
C THR A 211 -15.30 -11.35 -9.11
N SER A 212 -15.39 -10.03 -8.96
CA SER A 212 -14.20 -9.15 -9.01
C SER A 212 -13.68 -8.70 -7.65
N ILE A 213 -14.51 -8.84 -6.60
CA ILE A 213 -14.24 -8.36 -5.24
C ILE A 213 -14.39 -9.54 -4.27
N HIS A 214 -13.33 -9.83 -3.53
CA HIS A 214 -13.34 -10.81 -2.44
C HIS A 214 -12.93 -10.14 -1.13
N THR A 215 -13.27 -10.77 0.00
CA THR A 215 -12.76 -10.39 1.32
C THR A 215 -11.82 -11.47 1.82
N SER A 216 -10.60 -11.09 2.18
CA SER A 216 -9.66 -11.97 2.86
C SER A 216 -10.00 -12.07 4.34
N LEU A 217 -9.71 -13.22 4.97
CA LEU A 217 -9.94 -13.42 6.41
C LEU A 217 -8.90 -12.70 7.27
N SER A 218 -7.68 -12.56 6.76
CA SER A 218 -6.56 -11.89 7.43
C SER A 218 -5.71 -11.14 6.40
N PRO A 219 -4.93 -10.12 6.83
CA PRO A 219 -4.01 -9.42 5.96
C PRO A 219 -2.89 -10.27 5.38
N THR A 220 -2.53 -11.36 6.06
CA THR A 220 -1.43 -12.24 5.64
C THR A 220 -1.93 -13.41 4.80
N THR A 221 -3.16 -13.87 5.01
CA THR A 221 -3.65 -15.10 4.37
C THR A 221 -4.09 -14.90 2.92
N ARG A 222 -3.79 -15.89 2.08
CA ARG A 222 -4.35 -15.98 0.72
C ARG A 222 -5.87 -16.01 0.77
N CYS A 223 -6.50 -15.34 -0.20
CA CYS A 223 -7.94 -15.43 -0.36
C CYS A 223 -8.32 -16.85 -0.83
N PRO A 224 -9.11 -17.62 -0.05
CA PRO A 224 -9.45 -19.01 -0.41
C PRO A 224 -10.31 -19.07 -1.68
N LEU A 225 -11.08 -18.02 -1.97
CA LEU A 225 -11.94 -17.94 -3.14
C LEU A 225 -11.14 -17.73 -4.45
N CYS A 226 -9.92 -17.19 -4.36
CA CYS A 226 -9.09 -16.90 -5.53
C CYS A 226 -8.50 -18.16 -6.19
N ALA A 227 -8.46 -19.29 -5.49
CA ALA A 227 -8.06 -20.57 -6.09
C ALA A 227 -9.07 -21.03 -7.17
N ALA A 228 -10.36 -20.79 -6.95
CA ALA A 228 -11.41 -21.14 -7.90
C ALA A 228 -11.69 -20.01 -8.89
N ARG A 229 -11.62 -18.76 -8.44
CA ARG A 229 -11.95 -17.59 -9.24
C ARG A 229 -11.12 -16.38 -8.82
N PRO A 230 -10.09 -15.98 -9.58
CA PRO A 230 -9.27 -14.84 -9.20
C PRO A 230 -10.09 -13.55 -9.16
N ALA A 231 -9.93 -12.77 -8.09
CA ALA A 231 -10.48 -11.43 -7.97
C ALA A 231 -9.36 -10.39 -8.10
N GLN A 232 -9.64 -9.25 -8.73
CA GLN A 232 -8.68 -8.15 -8.81
C GLN A 232 -8.71 -7.29 -7.55
N ILE A 233 -9.79 -7.31 -6.76
CA ILE A 233 -10.00 -6.44 -5.60
C ILE A 233 -10.18 -7.30 -4.36
N HIS A 234 -9.39 -7.00 -3.34
CA HIS A 234 -9.45 -7.67 -2.05
C HIS A 234 -9.74 -6.67 -0.94
N ASN A 235 -10.86 -6.84 -0.25
CA ASN A 235 -11.09 -6.24 1.04
C ASN A 235 -10.23 -6.98 2.06
N VAL A 236 -9.42 -6.25 2.82
CA VAL A 236 -8.52 -6.81 3.82
C VAL A 236 -8.83 -6.19 5.18
N PRO A 237 -9.50 -6.93 6.07
CA PRO A 237 -9.79 -6.44 7.41
C PRO A 237 -8.52 -6.43 8.25
N LEU A 238 -8.27 -5.33 8.95
CA LEU A 238 -7.15 -5.17 9.89
C LEU A 238 -7.69 -5.17 11.33
N LEU A 239 -8.38 -6.24 11.74
CA LEU A 239 -9.08 -6.31 13.04
C LEU A 239 -8.12 -6.37 14.23
N GLU A 240 -6.91 -6.88 14.03
CA GLU A 240 -5.88 -7.03 15.07
C GLU A 240 -5.10 -5.74 15.35
N LEU A 241 -5.28 -4.72 14.50
CA LEU A 241 -4.56 -3.46 14.57
C LEU A 241 -5.56 -2.37 15.02
N GLU A 242 -5.34 -1.82 16.21
CA GLU A 242 -6.34 -1.00 16.91
C GLU A 242 -6.54 0.38 16.25
N HIS A 243 -5.52 0.89 15.56
CA HIS A 243 -5.49 2.25 15.02
C HIS A 243 -4.97 2.34 13.58
N SER A 244 -5.50 3.32 12.83
CA SER A 244 -5.11 3.54 11.43
C SER A 244 -3.65 3.92 11.23
N ASP A 245 -3.03 4.49 12.26
CA ASP A 245 -1.64 4.93 12.20
C ASP A 245 -0.67 3.73 12.30
N GLU A 246 -1.11 2.61 12.86
CA GLU A 246 -0.37 1.35 12.78
C GLU A 246 -0.28 0.84 11.33
N PHE A 247 -1.29 1.13 10.50
CA PHE A 247 -1.31 0.74 9.09
C PHE A 247 -0.26 1.47 8.25
N LEU A 248 0.30 2.57 8.75
CA LEU A 248 1.21 3.44 8.01
C LEU A 248 2.66 3.39 8.52
N GLY A 249 2.99 2.32 9.27
CA GLY A 249 4.32 2.09 9.82
C GLY A 249 5.27 1.30 8.89
N ARG A 250 6.56 1.31 9.23
CA ARG A 250 7.61 0.54 8.51
C ARG A 250 7.32 -0.95 8.47
N ARG A 251 6.87 -1.51 9.59
CA ARG A 251 6.53 -2.94 9.73
C ARG A 251 5.45 -3.34 8.73
N HIS A 252 4.35 -2.57 8.68
CA HIS A 252 3.22 -2.82 7.78
C HIS A 252 3.63 -2.73 6.32
N ALA A 253 4.42 -1.71 5.96
CA ALA A 253 4.99 -1.59 4.62
C ALA A 253 5.86 -2.80 4.23
N ARG A 254 6.70 -3.30 5.15
CA ARG A 254 7.57 -4.46 4.92
C ARG A 254 6.77 -5.75 4.76
N GLU A 255 5.92 -6.07 5.74
CA GLU A 255 5.29 -7.39 5.88
C GLU A 255 4.07 -7.57 4.98
N LEU A 256 3.45 -6.47 4.52
CA LEU A 256 2.20 -6.53 3.75
C LEU A 256 2.30 -5.84 2.39
N TRP A 257 2.86 -4.62 2.34
CA TRP A 257 2.88 -3.87 1.09
C TRP A 257 3.98 -4.33 0.13
N LEU A 258 5.23 -4.52 0.59
CA LEU A 258 6.31 -5.03 -0.26
C LEU A 258 5.92 -6.33 -1.00
N PRO A 259 5.47 -7.42 -0.32
CA PRO A 259 5.08 -8.63 -1.03
C PRO A 259 3.93 -8.38 -1.99
N PHE A 260 2.91 -7.62 -1.59
CA PHE A 260 1.79 -7.28 -2.48
C PHE A 260 2.25 -6.51 -3.74
N LEU A 261 3.18 -5.57 -3.60
CA LEU A 261 3.73 -4.78 -4.69
C LEU A 261 4.55 -5.65 -5.65
N TRP A 262 5.32 -6.63 -5.15
CA TRP A 262 6.01 -7.61 -5.97
C TRP A 262 5.11 -8.70 -6.57
N GLY A 263 3.87 -8.81 -6.09
CA GLY A 263 2.96 -9.89 -6.49
C GLY A 263 3.22 -11.20 -5.75
N PHE A 264 3.91 -11.14 -4.61
CA PHE A 264 4.07 -12.27 -3.70
C PHE A 264 2.88 -12.37 -2.75
N SER A 265 2.71 -13.56 -2.20
CA SER A 265 1.76 -13.78 -1.14
C SER A 265 2.31 -13.29 0.19
N PRO A 266 1.58 -12.44 0.95
CA PRO A 266 2.09 -11.94 2.23
C PRO A 266 2.39 -13.04 3.25
N ASP A 267 1.61 -14.12 3.31
CA ASP A 267 1.87 -15.29 4.16
C ASP A 267 3.21 -15.96 3.83
N GLU A 268 3.41 -16.36 2.58
CA GLU A 268 4.66 -16.99 2.11
C GLU A 268 5.87 -16.09 2.39
N PHE A 269 5.74 -14.79 2.13
CA PHE A 269 6.81 -13.84 2.38
C PHE A 269 7.10 -13.69 3.87
N ASN A 270 6.08 -13.60 4.72
CA ASN A 270 6.28 -13.48 6.17
C ASN A 270 6.82 -14.76 6.79
N THR A 271 6.42 -15.95 6.31
CA THR A 271 7.05 -17.21 6.69
C THR A 271 8.55 -17.20 6.37
N TYR A 272 8.92 -16.75 5.16
CA TYR A 272 10.32 -16.61 4.78
C TYR A 272 11.11 -15.65 5.69
N LEU A 273 10.53 -14.48 6.01
CA LEU A 273 11.17 -13.49 6.88
C LEU A 273 11.31 -13.99 8.33
N GLU A 274 10.25 -14.56 8.91
CA GLU A 274 10.26 -15.03 10.30
C GLU A 274 11.22 -16.22 10.47
N ASP A 275 11.21 -17.20 9.55
CA ASP A 275 12.16 -18.32 9.60
C ASP A 275 13.61 -17.84 9.47
N SER A 276 13.88 -16.86 8.57
CA SER A 276 15.22 -16.29 8.42
C SER A 276 15.68 -15.54 9.67
N LYS A 277 14.79 -14.73 10.25
CA LYS A 277 15.06 -13.95 11.46
C LYS A 277 15.29 -14.87 12.67
N GLU A 278 14.46 -15.89 12.83
CA GLU A 278 14.56 -16.83 13.94
C GLU A 278 15.83 -17.69 13.84
N ALA A 279 16.18 -18.16 12.63
CA ALA A 279 17.44 -18.86 12.40
C ALA A 279 18.66 -17.99 12.76
N ALA A 280 18.64 -16.70 12.37
CA ALA A 280 19.72 -15.78 12.70
C ALA A 280 19.85 -15.55 14.22
N ARG A 281 18.71 -15.36 14.91
CA ARG A 281 18.67 -15.22 16.38
C ARG A 281 19.23 -16.45 17.09
N LEU A 282 18.79 -17.66 16.70
CA LEU A 282 19.28 -18.91 17.30
C LEU A 282 20.77 -19.16 17.02
N GLN A 283 21.27 -18.69 15.88
CA GLN A 283 22.69 -18.74 15.54
C GLN A 283 23.52 -17.83 16.46
N GLU A 284 23.06 -16.62 16.74
CA GLU A 284 23.70 -15.72 17.73
C GLU A 284 23.72 -16.36 19.14
N GLU A 285 22.67 -17.11 19.49
CA GLU A 285 22.56 -17.88 20.73
C GLU A 285 23.36 -19.20 20.73
N LYS A 286 24.04 -19.54 19.64
CA LYS A 286 24.80 -20.79 19.44
C LYS A 286 23.95 -22.06 19.60
N ARG A 287 22.65 -21.99 19.27
CA ARG A 287 21.68 -23.11 19.33
C ARG A 287 21.62 -23.86 18.00
N TRP A 288 22.76 -24.41 17.57
CA TRP A 288 22.96 -24.94 16.21
C TRP A 288 21.95 -26.00 15.75
N ASN A 289 21.51 -26.89 16.64
CA ASN A 289 20.53 -27.93 16.28
C ASN A 289 19.17 -27.33 15.88
N GLU A 290 18.78 -26.23 16.52
CA GLU A 290 17.51 -25.55 16.23
C GLU A 290 17.63 -24.67 14.99
N VAL A 291 18.78 -24.02 14.79
CA VAL A 291 19.12 -23.32 13.54
C VAL A 291 18.96 -24.28 12.36
N GLU A 292 19.59 -25.46 12.42
CA GLU A 292 19.52 -26.44 11.34
C GLU A 292 18.09 -26.91 11.07
N THR A 293 17.29 -27.12 12.13
CA THR A 293 15.87 -27.50 12.00
C THR A 293 15.06 -26.44 11.24
N ILE A 294 15.25 -25.16 11.57
CA ILE A 294 14.53 -24.06 10.90
C ILE A 294 15.02 -23.86 9.48
N ILE A 295 16.33 -23.92 9.25
CA ILE A 295 16.88 -23.78 7.90
C ILE A 295 16.44 -24.94 7.01
N GLU A 296 16.43 -26.18 7.48
CA GLU A 296 15.91 -27.32 6.70
C GLU A 296 14.42 -27.14 6.34
N ARG A 297 13.60 -26.66 7.28
CA ARG A 297 12.20 -26.30 6.98
C ARG A 297 12.11 -25.20 5.93
N LEU A 298 12.85 -24.11 6.09
CA LEU A 298 12.87 -22.98 5.15
C LEU A 298 13.29 -23.43 3.75
N TRP A 299 14.31 -24.29 3.65
CA TRP A 299 14.86 -24.80 2.40
C TRP A 299 13.95 -25.82 1.70
N ALA A 300 13.18 -26.59 2.47
CA ALA A 300 12.17 -27.51 1.96
C ALA A 300 10.85 -26.81 1.56
N THR A 301 10.62 -25.57 2.02
CA THR A 301 9.40 -24.81 1.71
C THR A 301 9.36 -24.44 0.22
N HIS A 302 8.18 -24.65 -0.38
CA HIS A 302 7.91 -24.29 -1.77
C HIS A 302 7.25 -22.91 -1.80
N PHE A 303 7.82 -21.99 -2.57
CA PHE A 303 7.33 -20.62 -2.67
C PHE A 303 6.74 -20.37 -4.06
N ALA A 304 5.66 -19.60 -4.17
CA ALA A 304 5.12 -19.27 -5.49
C ALA A 304 6.10 -18.41 -6.31
N TRP A 305 6.88 -17.56 -5.63
CA TRP A 305 7.87 -16.67 -6.27
C TRP A 305 9.13 -17.39 -6.76
N SER A 306 9.36 -18.64 -6.35
CA SER A 306 10.40 -19.53 -6.93
C SER A 306 9.86 -20.38 -8.08
N GLY A 307 8.70 -20.03 -8.65
CA GLY A 307 8.07 -20.81 -9.72
C GLY A 307 7.44 -22.11 -9.23
N GLY A 308 7.21 -22.25 -7.93
CA GLY A 308 6.70 -23.48 -7.32
C GLY A 308 7.78 -24.47 -6.89
N ASN A 309 9.07 -24.18 -7.13
CA ASN A 309 10.19 -25.00 -6.64
C ASN A 309 10.38 -24.82 -5.14
N SER A 310 10.96 -25.82 -4.47
CA SER A 310 11.52 -25.61 -3.13
C SER A 310 12.62 -24.54 -3.17
N LEU A 311 12.85 -23.85 -2.05
CA LEU A 311 13.95 -22.88 -1.97
C LEU A 311 15.30 -23.52 -2.32
N LYS A 312 15.52 -24.77 -1.89
CA LYS A 312 16.73 -25.54 -2.23
C LYS A 312 16.92 -25.73 -3.73
N GLU A 313 15.89 -26.18 -4.43
CA GLU A 313 15.95 -26.40 -5.89
C GLU A 313 16.20 -25.08 -6.62
N PHE A 314 15.46 -24.03 -6.26
CA PHE A 314 15.61 -22.71 -6.86
C PHE A 314 17.02 -22.13 -6.68
N VAL A 315 17.58 -22.23 -5.47
CA VAL A 315 18.96 -21.79 -5.21
C VAL A 315 19.97 -22.65 -5.97
N SER A 316 19.75 -23.97 -6.04
CA SER A 316 20.63 -24.89 -6.78
C SER A 316 20.68 -24.56 -8.28
N GLU A 317 19.54 -24.24 -8.88
CA GLU A 317 19.45 -23.79 -10.28
C GLU A 317 20.20 -22.48 -10.50
N LEU A 318 20.04 -21.50 -9.58
CA LEU A 318 20.74 -20.22 -9.67
C LEU A 318 22.26 -20.37 -9.52
N VAL A 319 22.73 -21.19 -8.57
CA VAL A 319 24.15 -21.51 -8.41
C VAL A 319 24.69 -22.19 -9.67
N ALA A 320 23.99 -23.21 -10.18
CA ALA A 320 24.41 -23.92 -11.39
C ALA A 320 24.51 -22.97 -12.60
N ALA A 321 23.54 -22.08 -12.78
CA ALA A 321 23.57 -21.06 -13.81
C ALA A 321 24.73 -20.09 -13.62
N ARG A 322 24.98 -19.64 -12.39
CA ARG A 322 26.07 -18.71 -12.07
C ARG A 322 27.45 -19.33 -12.30
N VAL A 323 27.67 -20.59 -11.92
CA VAL A 323 28.92 -21.31 -12.18
C VAL A 323 29.13 -21.56 -13.67
N LYS A 324 28.07 -21.91 -14.41
CA LYS A 324 28.15 -22.20 -15.85
C LYS A 324 28.48 -20.96 -16.69
N TRP A 325 27.92 -19.81 -16.34
CA TRP A 325 28.03 -18.57 -17.12
C TRP A 325 28.91 -17.50 -16.47
N GLY A 326 29.46 -17.78 -15.28
CA GLY A 326 30.28 -16.87 -14.50
C GLY A 326 31.78 -17.02 -14.74
N PRO A 327 32.60 -16.38 -13.89
CA PRO A 327 34.05 -16.48 -13.96
C PRO A 327 34.55 -17.90 -13.65
N LYS A 328 35.76 -18.22 -14.12
CA LYS A 328 36.41 -19.50 -13.83
C LYS A 328 36.79 -19.57 -12.35
N LEU A 329 36.34 -20.63 -11.69
CA LEU A 329 36.63 -20.89 -10.27
C LEU A 329 37.97 -21.63 -10.12
N SER A 330 38.73 -21.27 -9.09
CA SER A 330 40.07 -21.78 -8.79
C SER A 330 40.11 -23.27 -8.41
N SER A 331 39.07 -23.76 -7.73
CA SER A 331 39.02 -25.12 -7.16
C SER A 331 37.94 -26.02 -7.78
N ASN A 332 37.17 -25.50 -8.75
CA ASN A 332 36.00 -26.17 -9.34
C ASN A 332 35.11 -26.89 -8.30
N PRO A 333 34.65 -26.19 -7.24
CA PRO A 333 33.92 -26.82 -6.16
C PRO A 333 32.60 -27.43 -6.68
N PRO A 334 32.17 -28.60 -6.16
CA PRO A 334 30.89 -29.18 -6.53
C PRO A 334 29.75 -28.19 -6.24
N ILE A 335 28.76 -28.10 -7.13
CA ILE A 335 27.59 -27.20 -6.96
C ILE A 335 26.93 -27.39 -5.59
N GLY A 336 26.80 -28.64 -5.13
CA GLY A 336 26.21 -28.94 -3.81
C GLY A 336 26.98 -28.31 -2.63
N GLN A 337 28.30 -28.14 -2.74
CA GLN A 337 29.10 -27.47 -1.73
C GLN A 337 28.76 -25.97 -1.68
N ILE A 338 28.76 -25.29 -2.84
CA ILE A 338 28.39 -23.86 -2.92
C ILE A 338 26.97 -23.65 -2.39
N VAL A 339 26.02 -24.53 -2.74
CA VAL A 339 24.64 -24.45 -2.25
C VAL A 339 24.56 -24.56 -0.72
N ASN A 340 25.35 -25.44 -0.10
CA ASN A 340 25.41 -25.57 1.36
C ASN A 340 26.01 -24.33 2.04
N GLU A 341 27.00 -23.69 1.42
CA GLU A 341 27.57 -22.43 1.93
C GLU A 341 26.57 -21.27 1.80
N VAL A 342 25.85 -21.18 0.67
CA VAL A 342 24.73 -20.24 0.47
C VAL A 342 23.64 -20.46 1.52
N LYS A 343 23.33 -21.72 1.85
CA LYS A 343 22.40 -22.11 2.92
C LYS A 343 22.77 -21.51 4.27
N SER A 344 24.06 -21.48 4.60
CA SER A 344 24.55 -20.92 5.87
C SER A 344 24.54 -19.38 5.93
N LEU A 345 24.47 -18.70 4.79
CA LEU A 345 24.57 -17.24 4.69
C LEU A 345 23.22 -16.54 4.47
N LEU A 346 22.29 -17.18 3.76
CA LEU A 346 21.06 -16.53 3.27
C LEU A 346 20.17 -15.95 4.38
N HIS A 347 19.96 -16.69 5.47
CA HIS A 347 19.11 -16.23 6.57
C HIS A 347 19.74 -15.05 7.32
N VAL A 348 21.08 -15.02 7.44
CA VAL A 348 21.82 -13.90 8.04
C VAL A 348 21.62 -12.63 7.21
N LEU A 349 21.83 -12.69 5.89
CA LEU A 349 21.64 -11.54 5.00
C LEU A 349 20.20 -11.00 5.07
N THR A 350 19.22 -11.90 5.09
CA THR A 350 17.80 -11.54 5.16
C THR A 350 17.47 -10.90 6.51
N ALA A 351 17.94 -11.49 7.62
CA ALA A 351 17.75 -10.94 8.96
C ALA A 351 18.40 -9.55 9.10
N THR A 352 19.63 -9.37 8.60
CA THR A 352 20.28 -8.05 8.56
C THR A 352 19.44 -7.05 7.77
N ALA A 353 18.85 -7.43 6.64
CA ALA A 353 17.96 -6.55 5.87
C ALA A 353 16.66 -6.19 6.63
N ILE A 354 16.11 -7.13 7.42
CA ILE A 354 14.96 -6.87 8.31
C ILE A 354 15.33 -5.81 9.35
N PHE A 355 16.48 -5.94 10.02
CA PHE A 355 16.96 -4.94 10.98
C PHE A 355 17.26 -3.59 10.32
N GLU A 356 17.87 -3.60 9.13
CA GLU A 356 18.16 -2.39 8.38
C GLU A 356 16.87 -1.63 8.01
N SER A 357 15.81 -2.35 7.65
CA SER A 357 14.52 -1.75 7.26
C SER A 357 13.80 -0.97 8.37
N VAL A 358 14.21 -1.16 9.63
CA VAL A 358 13.64 -0.45 10.78
C VAL A 358 14.59 0.61 11.35
N ARG A 359 15.81 0.74 10.82
CA ARG A 359 16.82 1.70 11.30
C ARG A 359 16.47 3.13 10.87
N GLU A 360 16.64 4.11 11.77
CA GLU A 360 16.23 5.51 11.52
C GLU A 360 17.25 6.31 10.70
N ALA A 361 18.55 6.10 10.94
CA ALA A 361 19.71 6.50 10.14
C ALA A 361 21.02 6.12 10.88
N PRO A 362 22.18 5.99 10.20
CA PRO A 362 22.34 5.92 8.73
C PRO A 362 21.60 4.69 8.18
N PHE A 363 21.14 4.76 6.93
CA PHE A 363 20.39 3.68 6.28
C PHE A 363 21.20 3.15 5.10
N ASP A 364 21.43 1.84 5.05
CA ASP A 364 22.13 1.17 3.96
C ASP A 364 21.12 0.55 3.00
N GLU A 365 20.82 1.29 1.94
CA GLU A 365 19.95 0.82 0.86
C GLU A 365 20.41 -0.51 0.27
N ASN A 366 21.72 -0.75 0.19
CA ASN A 366 22.21 -2.02 -0.32
C ASN A 366 21.76 -3.13 0.61
N ILE A 367 22.06 -3.09 1.90
CA ILE A 367 21.63 -4.14 2.84
C ILE A 367 20.10 -4.34 2.78
N ALA A 368 19.31 -3.26 2.83
CA ALA A 368 17.85 -3.34 2.80
C ALA A 368 17.28 -4.01 1.53
N ARG A 369 17.97 -3.95 0.37
CA ARG A 369 17.54 -4.65 -0.85
C ARG A 369 17.45 -6.17 -0.70
N ALA A 370 18.16 -6.76 0.27
CA ALA A 370 18.04 -8.18 0.58
C ALA A 370 16.73 -8.55 1.32
N LEU A 371 15.81 -7.60 1.55
CA LEU A 371 14.41 -7.96 1.85
C LEU A 371 13.73 -8.69 0.68
N HIS A 372 14.15 -8.46 -0.56
CA HIS A 372 13.61 -9.20 -1.70
C HIS A 372 14.31 -10.56 -1.79
N PRO A 373 13.59 -11.71 -1.72
CA PRO A 373 14.21 -13.04 -1.62
C PRO A 373 15.20 -13.32 -2.75
N ASN A 374 14.82 -13.05 -4.01
CA ASN A 374 15.72 -13.25 -5.15
C ASN A 374 17.00 -12.40 -5.09
N ILE A 375 16.96 -11.20 -4.50
CA ILE A 375 18.15 -10.35 -4.34
C ILE A 375 19.03 -10.90 -3.21
N ALA A 376 18.42 -11.33 -2.10
CA ALA A 376 19.14 -11.96 -1.00
C ALA A 376 19.89 -13.22 -1.46
N ILE A 377 19.19 -14.08 -2.22
CA ILE A 377 19.75 -15.30 -2.80
C ILE A 377 20.88 -14.96 -3.78
N ALA A 378 20.65 -14.07 -4.74
CA ALA A 378 21.67 -13.69 -5.72
C ALA A 378 22.94 -13.16 -5.04
N ARG A 379 22.78 -12.35 -3.97
CA ARG A 379 23.91 -11.86 -3.18
C ARG A 379 24.62 -12.95 -2.41
N ALA A 380 23.89 -13.85 -1.77
CA ALA A 380 24.49 -14.98 -1.07
C ALA A 380 25.32 -15.82 -2.06
N VAL A 381 24.76 -16.10 -3.25
CA VAL A 381 25.47 -16.81 -4.32
C VAL A 381 26.71 -16.05 -4.77
N ASP A 382 26.59 -14.74 -5.08
CA ASP A 382 27.73 -13.94 -5.54
C ASP A 382 28.83 -13.83 -4.48
N THR A 383 28.47 -13.67 -3.20
CA THR A 383 29.45 -13.66 -2.09
C THR A 383 30.24 -14.96 -2.06
N ILE A 384 29.56 -16.12 -2.01
CA ILE A 384 30.23 -17.43 -1.95
C ILE A 384 31.03 -17.70 -3.22
N VAL A 385 30.48 -17.43 -4.41
CA VAL A 385 31.19 -17.67 -5.68
C VAL A 385 32.46 -16.82 -5.78
N SER A 386 32.42 -15.57 -5.31
CA SER A 386 33.59 -14.67 -5.34
C SER A 386 34.75 -15.15 -4.47
N GLU A 387 34.48 -15.95 -3.42
CA GLU A 387 35.53 -16.56 -2.59
C GLU A 387 36.31 -17.65 -3.35
N TYR A 388 35.71 -18.23 -4.40
CA TYR A 388 36.32 -19.24 -5.25
C TYR A 388 36.95 -18.68 -6.54
N GLU A 389 36.76 -17.39 -6.85
CA GLU A 389 37.33 -16.77 -8.05
C GLU A 389 38.86 -16.72 -7.99
N ILE A 390 39.52 -17.01 -9.12
CA ILE A 390 40.98 -16.84 -9.24
C ILE A 390 41.27 -15.35 -9.21
N LYS A 391 41.98 -14.90 -8.17
CA LYS A 391 42.46 -13.51 -8.06
C LYS A 391 43.54 -13.18 -9.08
#